data_AF-A0A7Y8KYG9-F1
#
_entry.id   AF-A0A7Y8KYG9-F1
#
_cell.length_a   1.000
_cell.length_b   1.000
_cell.length_c   1.000
_cell.angle_alpha   90.00
_cell.angle_beta   90.00
_cell.angle_gamma   90.00
#
_symmetry.space_group_name_H-M   'P 1'
#
loop_
_entity.id
_entity.type
_entity.pdbx_description
1 polymer ?
#
loop_
_entity_poly.entity_id
_entity_poly.type
_entity_poly.pdbx_seq_one_letter_code
_entity_poly.pdbx_strand_id
1 'polypeptide(L)'
;ISEAVDIQVVGEAGSYPELREQLRKSPCDVLVLDLNMPGRGGHNASRHHGWALALMLIAAALAWAPPVGGIPLAAYVSVGLLLVGGIAALPLAVGALLHFLAPLVARHALPLLAVERSRRLRETAAVATSGVVASLALSVALTVMVASFRDSVTQWLDGVLPAQLYVRSGGSGLGDGNSLPPDFVMAVTALPGVARVDPLRATSLQLKPTLPAVTLLARPLAQGDDAPAGQKLPLVGLPVPLPPAAAGERVVAVYVSEAMLDLHGAVPGGWLPALAQAFPAGGDTRFFVAGVWRDYARQHGSVVMDRADYVRLSGDTRVNDLALHLAPGADEDAVRASIRALAERQGAAGLIEFASAGQIRATSLRIFDRSFAVTYWLQAVAIAIGLFGVAASFSAQVLARRKEFGLLAHLGLTRRQILGVVALEGLAWTVLGALAGLALGLGVSLVLVHVVNPQSFHWTMDLVLPWARLLALCVAVVIAGTATAWLAGRAAAGRDAVQAVKEDW
;
A
#
# COMPACT_ATOMS: atom_id res chain seq x y z
N ILE A 1 12.30 -2.37 -53.36
CA ILE A 1 13.04 -1.68 -54.45
C ILE A 1 13.28 -2.61 -55.65
N SER A 2 13.18 -3.94 -55.51
CA SER A 2 13.39 -4.90 -56.61
C SER A 2 12.30 -4.95 -57.70
N GLU A 3 11.34 -4.03 -57.72
CA GLU A 3 10.24 -4.00 -58.70
C GLU A 3 10.28 -2.75 -59.61
N ALA A 4 11.28 -1.87 -59.46
CA ALA A 4 11.49 -0.76 -60.38
C ALA A 4 12.37 -1.21 -61.55
N VAL A 5 11.85 -1.10 -62.78
CA VAL A 5 12.48 -1.58 -64.03
C VAL A 5 13.86 -0.94 -64.32
N ASP A 6 14.16 0.20 -63.70
CA ASP A 6 15.40 0.96 -63.91
C ASP A 6 16.40 0.90 -62.73
N ILE A 7 16.17 0.06 -61.71
CA ILE A 7 17.07 -0.05 -60.54
C ILE A 7 17.56 -1.47 -60.39
N GLN A 8 18.86 -1.69 -60.66
CA GLN A 8 19.53 -2.95 -60.40
C GLN A 8 20.31 -2.89 -59.08
N VAL A 9 19.99 -3.78 -58.14
CA VAL A 9 20.73 -3.89 -56.88
C VAL A 9 22.05 -4.63 -57.13
N VAL A 10 23.17 -3.91 -57.05
CA VAL A 10 24.52 -4.42 -57.34
C VAL A 10 25.23 -5.05 -56.13
N GLY A 11 24.70 -4.82 -54.93
CA GLY A 11 25.22 -5.39 -53.68
C GLY A 11 24.50 -4.88 -52.43
N GLU A 12 24.56 -5.67 -51.36
CA GLU A 12 24.11 -5.29 -50.02
C GLU A 12 25.27 -5.40 -49.03
N ALA A 13 25.41 -4.43 -48.12
CA ALA A 13 26.44 -4.41 -47.09
C ALA A 13 25.82 -4.11 -45.72
N GLY A 14 26.18 -4.87 -44.69
CA GLY A 14 25.66 -4.73 -43.32
C GLY A 14 26.55 -3.88 -42.41
N SER A 15 27.75 -3.51 -42.87
CA SER A 15 28.72 -2.73 -42.10
C SER A 15 29.59 -1.86 -43.02
N TYR A 16 30.20 -0.81 -42.46
CA TYR A 16 31.08 0.09 -43.22
C TYR A 16 32.28 -0.63 -43.90
N PRO A 17 32.95 -1.62 -43.27
CA PRO A 17 34.00 -2.39 -43.94
C PRO A 17 33.51 -3.20 -45.14
N GLU A 18 32.36 -3.87 -45.02
CA GLU A 18 31.74 -4.63 -46.13
C GLU A 18 31.33 -3.71 -47.27
N LEU A 19 30.77 -2.53 -46.95
CA LEU A 19 30.40 -1.54 -47.95
C LEU A 19 31.63 -1.06 -48.72
N ARG A 20 32.72 -0.79 -48.01
CA ARG A 20 33.99 -0.35 -48.60
C ARG A 20 34.60 -1.43 -49.53
N GLU A 21 34.44 -2.70 -49.17
CA GLU A 21 34.91 -3.81 -50.01
C GLU A 21 34.02 -4.01 -51.25
N GLN A 22 32.69 -3.88 -51.11
CA GLN A 22 31.77 -3.99 -52.24
C GLN A 22 31.94 -2.84 -53.24
N LEU A 23 32.09 -1.60 -52.77
CA LEU A 23 32.32 -0.44 -53.64
C LEU A 23 33.64 -0.53 -54.43
N ARG A 24 34.59 -1.35 -53.97
CA ARG A 24 35.82 -1.65 -54.74
C ARG A 24 35.61 -2.65 -55.87
N LYS A 25 34.63 -3.56 -55.74
CA LYS A 25 34.40 -4.66 -56.67
C LYS A 25 33.31 -4.33 -57.69
N SER A 26 32.33 -3.51 -57.31
CA SER A 26 31.20 -3.14 -58.15
C SER A 26 31.00 -1.62 -58.11
N PRO A 27 31.06 -0.91 -59.25
CA PRO A 27 30.69 0.49 -59.30
C PRO A 27 29.19 0.63 -59.00
N CYS A 28 28.83 1.67 -58.24
CA CYS A 28 27.46 1.94 -57.82
C CYS A 28 27.17 3.43 -58.03
N ASP A 29 26.07 3.73 -58.71
CA ASP A 29 25.67 5.10 -59.02
C ASP A 29 24.88 5.76 -57.89
N VAL A 30 24.15 4.96 -57.10
CA VAL A 30 23.28 5.43 -56.01
C VAL A 30 23.43 4.53 -54.78
N LEU A 31 23.96 5.10 -53.69
CA LEU A 31 23.99 4.44 -52.39
C LEU A 31 22.68 4.68 -51.64
N VAL A 32 21.84 3.65 -51.50
CA VAL A 32 20.62 3.73 -50.69
C VAL A 32 20.92 3.25 -49.26
N LEU A 33 20.88 4.18 -48.31
CA LEU A 33 21.04 3.90 -46.88
C LEU A 33 19.68 3.48 -46.30
N ASP A 34 19.34 2.21 -46.44
CA ASP A 34 18.13 1.66 -45.83
C ASP A 34 18.41 1.23 -44.38
N LEU A 35 18.14 2.13 -43.44
CA LEU A 35 18.29 1.90 -41.99
C LEU A 35 17.28 0.86 -41.43
N ASN A 36 16.43 0.27 -42.27
CA ASN A 36 15.30 -0.52 -41.82
C ASN A 36 15.04 -1.81 -42.64
N MET A 37 16.09 -2.53 -43.05
CA MET A 37 15.94 -3.88 -43.61
C MET A 37 15.24 -4.83 -42.60
N PRO A 38 14.04 -5.37 -42.92
CA PRO A 38 13.36 -6.35 -42.10
C PRO A 38 14.11 -7.68 -42.21
N GLY A 39 14.92 -8.00 -41.20
CA GLY A 39 15.65 -9.27 -41.16
C GLY A 39 16.76 -9.37 -40.12
N ARG A 40 17.35 -8.23 -39.69
CA ARG A 40 18.40 -8.25 -38.65
C ARG A 40 18.17 -7.32 -37.45
N GLY A 41 17.23 -6.36 -37.52
CA GLY A 41 16.78 -5.57 -36.36
C GLY A 41 15.61 -6.18 -35.57
N GLY A 42 14.91 -7.18 -36.12
CA GLY A 42 13.69 -7.74 -35.53
C GLY A 42 13.91 -8.82 -34.46
N HIS A 43 15.08 -9.46 -34.43
CA HIS A 43 15.35 -10.58 -33.51
C HIS A 43 15.76 -10.14 -32.09
N ASN A 44 16.20 -8.89 -31.91
CA ASN A 44 16.53 -8.38 -30.57
C ASN A 44 15.30 -7.77 -29.86
N ALA A 45 14.40 -7.11 -30.61
CA ALA A 45 13.21 -6.54 -30.01
C ALA A 45 12.33 -7.62 -29.34
N SER A 46 12.12 -8.80 -29.92
CA SER A 46 11.29 -9.84 -29.26
C SER A 46 11.96 -10.46 -28.03
N ARG A 47 13.29 -10.55 -27.99
CA ARG A 47 14.05 -11.10 -26.85
C ARG A 47 13.98 -10.22 -25.60
N HIS A 48 13.99 -8.90 -25.75
CA HIS A 48 13.90 -7.98 -24.60
C HIS A 48 12.53 -8.04 -23.89
N HIS A 49 11.46 -8.31 -24.64
CA HIS A 49 10.11 -8.39 -24.09
C HIS A 49 9.86 -9.67 -23.28
N GLY A 50 10.49 -10.79 -23.67
CA GLY A 50 10.43 -12.04 -22.90
C GLY A 50 11.02 -11.91 -21.50
N TRP A 51 12.11 -11.13 -21.37
CA TRP A 51 12.74 -10.86 -20.06
C TRP A 51 11.81 -10.07 -19.13
N ALA A 52 11.13 -9.03 -19.63
CA ALA A 52 10.20 -8.25 -18.82
C ALA A 52 9.07 -9.11 -18.23
N LEU A 53 8.46 -9.96 -19.06
CA LEU A 53 7.43 -10.91 -18.62
C LEU A 53 7.99 -11.96 -17.65
N ALA A 54 9.20 -12.47 -17.91
CA ALA A 54 9.87 -13.40 -17.00
C ALA A 54 10.10 -12.77 -15.62
N LEU A 55 10.57 -11.51 -15.55
CA LEU A 55 10.72 -10.79 -14.29
C LEU A 55 9.39 -10.65 -13.55
N MET A 56 8.30 -10.35 -14.26
CA MET A 56 6.97 -10.24 -13.65
C MET A 56 6.47 -11.60 -13.12
N LEU A 57 6.71 -12.70 -13.83
CA LEU A 57 6.37 -14.05 -13.37
C LEU A 57 7.20 -14.46 -12.16
N ILE A 58 8.50 -14.15 -12.15
CA ILE A 58 9.38 -14.40 -11.00
C ILE A 58 8.94 -13.55 -9.82
N ALA A 59 8.59 -12.27 -10.03
CA ALA A 59 8.04 -11.41 -8.99
C ALA A 59 6.78 -12.03 -8.38
N ALA A 60 5.85 -12.48 -9.23
CA ALA A 60 4.63 -13.15 -8.77
C ALA A 60 4.94 -14.41 -7.98
N ALA A 61 5.87 -15.26 -8.43
CA ALA A 61 6.28 -16.47 -7.69
C ALA A 61 6.92 -16.14 -6.33
N LEU A 62 7.80 -15.14 -6.26
CA LEU A 62 8.44 -14.71 -5.02
C LEU A 62 7.47 -14.10 -4.01
N ALA A 63 6.35 -13.53 -4.46
CA ALA A 63 5.32 -13.01 -3.56
C ALA A 63 4.65 -14.11 -2.71
N TRP A 64 4.78 -15.39 -3.09
CA TRP A 64 4.23 -16.53 -2.36
C TRP A 64 5.28 -17.20 -1.45
N ALA A 65 6.53 -16.73 -1.46
CA ALA A 65 7.58 -17.32 -0.66
C ALA A 65 7.44 -16.94 0.82
N PRO A 66 7.73 -17.87 1.75
CA PRO A 66 7.71 -17.59 3.18
C PRO A 66 8.84 -16.64 3.61
N PRO A 67 8.73 -15.98 4.77
CA PRO A 67 9.78 -15.13 5.30
C PRO A 67 11.04 -15.94 5.63
N VAL A 68 12.21 -15.36 5.38
CA VAL A 68 13.51 -15.98 5.66
C VAL A 68 14.09 -15.31 6.91
N GLY A 69 14.20 -16.05 8.02
CA GLY A 69 14.71 -15.52 9.28
C GLY A 69 13.83 -14.40 9.88
N GLY A 70 12.51 -14.42 9.66
CA GLY A 70 11.58 -13.39 10.13
C GLY A 70 11.55 -12.11 9.29
N ILE A 71 12.28 -12.08 8.17
CA ILE A 71 12.30 -10.92 7.26
C ILE A 71 11.65 -11.33 5.92
N PRO A 72 10.73 -10.52 5.37
CA PRO A 72 10.06 -10.80 4.10
C PRO A 72 10.96 -10.46 2.90
N LEU A 73 12.17 -11.03 2.87
CA LEU A 73 13.19 -10.72 1.86
C LEU A 73 12.70 -11.00 0.43
N ALA A 74 12.05 -12.15 0.22
CA ALA A 74 11.49 -12.53 -1.07
C ALA A 74 10.40 -11.55 -1.54
N ALA A 75 9.58 -11.04 -0.64
CA ALA A 75 8.55 -10.06 -0.95
C ALA A 75 9.16 -8.69 -1.35
N TYR A 76 10.23 -8.24 -0.68
CA TYR A 76 10.95 -7.03 -1.10
C TYR A 76 11.60 -7.18 -2.48
N VAL A 77 12.20 -8.34 -2.76
CA VAL A 77 12.74 -8.64 -4.09
C VAL A 77 11.61 -8.70 -5.12
N SER A 78 10.48 -9.31 -4.78
CA SER A 78 9.27 -9.33 -5.63
C SER A 78 8.84 -7.92 -6.01
N VAL A 79 8.72 -7.00 -5.06
CA VAL A 79 8.36 -5.59 -5.32
C VAL A 79 9.34 -4.93 -6.30
N GLY A 80 10.65 -5.12 -6.07
CA GLY A 80 11.69 -4.59 -6.96
C GLY A 80 11.57 -5.14 -8.38
N LEU A 81 11.37 -6.46 -8.52
CA LEU A 81 11.18 -7.13 -9.80
C LEU A 81 9.88 -6.73 -10.49
N LEU A 82 8.81 -6.49 -9.73
CA LEU A 82 7.54 -5.97 -10.24
C LEU A 82 7.75 -4.60 -10.86
N LEU A 83 8.43 -3.69 -10.15
CA LEU A 83 8.73 -2.34 -10.65
C LEU A 83 9.62 -2.40 -11.91
N VAL A 84 10.74 -3.11 -11.87
CA VAL A 84 11.67 -3.22 -13.00
C VAL A 84 11.02 -3.92 -14.20
N GLY A 85 10.36 -5.06 -13.96
CA GLY A 85 9.65 -5.83 -14.99
C GLY A 85 8.48 -5.06 -15.59
N GLY A 86 7.69 -4.37 -14.76
CA GLY A 86 6.57 -3.54 -15.20
C GLY A 86 7.01 -2.34 -16.05
N ILE A 87 8.09 -1.66 -15.65
CA ILE A 87 8.69 -0.58 -16.46
C ILE A 87 9.25 -1.13 -17.77
N ALA A 88 9.94 -2.28 -17.74
CA ALA A 88 10.46 -2.92 -18.94
C ALA A 88 9.35 -3.42 -19.89
N ALA A 89 8.17 -3.76 -19.35
CA ALA A 89 6.99 -4.17 -20.12
C ALA A 89 6.17 -2.98 -20.66
N LEU A 90 6.48 -1.75 -20.24
CA LEU A 90 5.75 -0.54 -20.65
C LEU A 90 5.65 -0.36 -22.18
N PRO A 91 6.70 -0.57 -23.00
CA PRO A 91 6.60 -0.43 -24.46
C PRO A 91 5.57 -1.38 -25.08
N LEU A 92 5.41 -2.59 -24.52
CA LEU A 92 4.40 -3.55 -24.97
C LEU A 92 2.99 -3.09 -24.63
N ALA A 93 2.80 -2.66 -23.38
CA ALA A 93 1.50 -2.18 -22.90
C ALA A 93 1.04 -0.95 -23.69
N VAL A 94 1.95 -0.01 -23.93
CA VAL A 94 1.70 1.16 -24.78
C VAL A 94 1.39 0.74 -26.21
N GLY A 95 2.15 -0.18 -26.78
CA GLY A 95 1.92 -0.70 -28.13
C GLY A 95 0.53 -1.34 -28.30
N ALA A 96 0.13 -2.17 -27.34
CA ALA A 96 -1.19 -2.81 -27.31
C ALA A 96 -2.32 -1.78 -27.17
N LEU A 97 -2.17 -0.81 -26.26
CA LEU A 97 -3.15 0.24 -26.04
C LEU A 97 -3.30 1.16 -27.26
N LEU A 98 -2.19 1.58 -27.87
CA LEU A 98 -2.22 2.38 -29.10
C LEU A 98 -2.83 1.60 -30.29
N HIS A 99 -2.66 0.28 -30.34
CA HIS A 99 -3.32 -0.56 -31.34
C HIS A 99 -4.85 -0.50 -31.19
N PHE A 100 -5.35 -0.48 -29.95
CA PHE A 100 -6.77 -0.35 -29.66
C PHE A 100 -7.33 1.06 -29.91
N LEU A 101 -6.53 2.11 -29.66
CA LEU A 101 -6.93 3.51 -29.85
C LEU A 101 -6.82 4.01 -31.30
N ALA A 102 -5.93 3.45 -32.12
CA ALA A 102 -5.74 3.82 -33.53
C ALA A 102 -7.05 3.89 -34.35
N PRO A 103 -7.97 2.90 -34.30
CA PRO A 103 -9.21 2.95 -35.07
C PRO A 103 -10.17 4.07 -34.64
N LEU A 104 -10.13 4.50 -33.37
CA LEU A 104 -11.00 5.56 -32.84
C LEU A 104 -10.57 6.95 -33.31
N VAL A 105 -9.28 7.13 -33.55
CA VAL A 105 -8.65 8.42 -33.87
C VAL A 105 -8.44 8.61 -35.38
N ALA A 106 -8.64 7.55 -36.18
CA ALA A 106 -8.44 7.53 -37.63
C ALA A 106 -9.18 8.63 -38.41
N ARG A 107 -10.24 9.21 -37.83
CA ARG A 107 -11.06 10.26 -38.47
C ARG A 107 -10.48 11.68 -38.36
N HIS A 108 -9.44 11.89 -37.55
CA HIS A 108 -8.85 13.22 -37.32
C HIS A 108 -7.33 13.22 -37.59
N ALA A 109 -6.87 14.05 -38.54
CA ALA A 109 -5.49 14.02 -39.04
C ALA A 109 -4.42 14.36 -37.99
N LEU A 110 -4.66 15.38 -37.15
CA LEU A 110 -3.71 15.82 -36.12
C LEU A 110 -3.47 14.76 -35.02
N PRO A 111 -4.49 14.17 -34.40
CA PRO A 111 -4.26 13.13 -33.39
C PRO A 111 -3.84 11.79 -34.00
N LEU A 112 -4.18 11.48 -35.26
CA LEU A 112 -3.64 10.32 -35.98
C LEU A 112 -2.11 10.43 -36.16
N LEU A 113 -1.61 11.61 -36.53
CA LEU A 113 -0.18 11.89 -36.62
C LEU A 113 0.53 11.68 -35.27
N ALA A 114 -0.09 12.09 -34.16
CA ALA A 114 0.46 11.88 -32.82
C ALA A 114 0.51 10.38 -32.45
N VAL A 115 -0.55 9.62 -32.74
CA VAL A 115 -0.61 8.17 -32.45
C VAL A 115 0.43 7.39 -33.26
N GLU A 116 0.53 7.63 -34.57
CA GLU A 116 1.51 6.95 -35.42
C GLU A 116 2.96 7.30 -35.07
N ARG A 117 3.22 8.54 -34.66
CA ARG A 117 4.54 8.94 -34.13
C ARG A 117 4.87 8.23 -32.82
N SER A 118 3.92 8.14 -31.90
CA SER A 118 4.10 7.43 -30.63
C SER A 118 4.38 5.94 -30.84
N ARG A 119 3.77 5.31 -31.85
CA ARG A 119 4.07 3.91 -32.23
C ARG A 119 5.51 3.73 -32.73
N ARG A 120 6.03 4.68 -33.49
CA ARG A 120 7.39 4.64 -34.06
C ARG A 120 8.49 4.99 -33.04
N LEU A 121 8.20 5.85 -32.06
CA LEU A 121 9.15 6.29 -31.02
C LEU A 121 8.97 5.56 -29.67
N ARG A 122 8.26 4.42 -29.66
CA ARG A 122 7.82 3.73 -28.44
C ARG A 122 8.93 3.45 -27.44
N GLU A 123 10.13 3.10 -27.89
CA GLU A 123 11.24 2.73 -26.99
C GLU A 123 11.85 3.96 -26.32
N THR A 124 12.15 5.00 -27.10
CA THR A 124 12.70 6.25 -26.58
C THR A 124 11.72 6.95 -25.64
N ALA A 125 10.42 6.91 -25.98
CA ALA A 125 9.39 7.52 -25.16
C ALA A 125 9.00 6.67 -23.93
N ALA A 126 9.10 5.35 -23.99
CA ALA A 126 8.98 4.51 -22.79
C ALA A 126 10.13 4.77 -21.80
N VAL A 127 11.36 4.95 -22.28
CA VAL A 127 12.49 5.35 -21.42
C VAL A 127 12.23 6.73 -20.80
N ALA A 128 11.72 7.69 -21.57
CA ALA A 128 11.35 9.03 -21.10
C ALA A 128 10.32 9.02 -19.96
N THR A 129 9.33 8.13 -20.06
CA THR A 129 8.20 8.05 -19.13
C THR A 129 8.46 7.09 -17.95
N SER A 130 9.49 6.25 -18.03
CA SER A 130 9.83 5.26 -17.00
C SER A 130 10.00 5.87 -15.60
N GLY A 131 10.65 7.04 -15.50
CA GLY A 131 10.83 7.75 -14.23
C GLY A 131 9.52 8.21 -13.59
N VAL A 132 8.56 8.67 -14.40
CA VAL A 132 7.20 9.04 -13.92
C VAL A 132 6.39 7.80 -13.57
N VAL A 133 6.47 6.73 -14.36
CA VAL A 133 5.79 5.47 -14.05
C VAL A 133 6.30 4.91 -12.73
N ALA A 134 7.62 4.87 -12.52
CA ALA A 134 8.24 4.39 -11.29
C ALA A 134 7.82 5.23 -10.08
N SER A 135 7.94 6.55 -10.17
CA SER A 135 7.63 7.45 -9.05
C SER A 135 6.14 7.44 -8.72
N LEU A 136 5.27 7.43 -9.73
CA LEU A 136 3.83 7.32 -9.53
C LEU A 136 3.44 5.95 -8.98
N ALA A 137 4.02 4.86 -9.47
CA ALA A 137 3.73 3.51 -8.96
C ALA A 137 4.09 3.39 -7.47
N LEU A 138 5.27 3.85 -7.07
CA LEU A 138 5.65 3.88 -5.66
C LEU A 138 4.71 4.76 -4.83
N SER A 139 4.37 5.93 -5.36
CA SER A 139 3.45 6.88 -4.73
C SER A 139 2.04 6.31 -4.53
N VAL A 140 1.51 5.62 -5.53
CA VAL A 140 0.23 4.89 -5.47
C VAL A 140 0.31 3.76 -4.44
N ALA A 141 1.38 2.95 -4.49
CA ALA A 141 1.55 1.84 -3.57
C ALA A 141 1.57 2.30 -2.10
N LEU A 142 2.33 3.36 -1.81
CA LEU A 142 2.39 3.97 -0.49
C LEU A 142 1.04 4.58 -0.10
N THR A 143 0.37 5.29 -1.01
CA THR A 143 -0.96 5.89 -0.73
C THR A 143 -1.99 4.82 -0.35
N VAL A 144 -2.03 3.70 -1.07
CA VAL A 144 -2.92 2.56 -0.77
C VAL A 144 -2.54 1.90 0.55
N MET A 145 -1.25 1.66 0.80
CA MET A 145 -0.79 1.04 2.05
C MET A 145 -1.15 1.90 3.27
N VAL A 146 -0.88 3.21 3.22
CA VAL A 146 -1.18 4.13 4.32
C VAL A 146 -2.69 4.26 4.53
N ALA A 147 -3.47 4.33 3.46
CA ALA A 147 -4.94 4.39 3.56
C ALA A 147 -5.52 3.11 4.17
N SER A 148 -5.08 1.93 3.69
CA SER A 148 -5.48 0.62 4.19
C SER A 148 -5.18 0.45 5.67
N PHE A 149 -3.97 0.83 6.10
CA PHE A 149 -3.58 0.76 7.50
C PHE A 149 -4.37 1.76 8.37
N ARG A 150 -4.52 3.02 7.93
CA ARG A 150 -5.28 4.05 8.66
C ARG A 150 -6.73 3.64 8.89
N ASP A 151 -7.36 3.12 7.84
CA ASP A 151 -8.75 2.71 7.87
C ASP A 151 -8.92 1.49 8.78
N SER A 152 -8.08 0.47 8.62
CA SER A 152 -8.14 -0.73 9.46
C SER A 152 -7.91 -0.41 10.94
N VAL A 153 -6.95 0.47 11.27
CA VAL A 153 -6.73 0.94 12.65
C VAL A 153 -7.91 1.71 13.18
N THR A 154 -8.56 2.52 12.33
CA THR A 154 -9.75 3.29 12.74
C THR A 154 -10.92 2.35 13.06
N GLN A 155 -11.22 1.38 12.19
CA GLN A 155 -12.26 0.39 12.42
C GLN A 155 -11.94 -0.47 13.66
N TRP A 156 -10.68 -0.85 13.83
CA TRP A 156 -10.23 -1.58 15.02
C TRP A 156 -10.44 -0.76 16.30
N LEU A 157 -10.02 0.51 16.33
CA LEU A 157 -10.22 1.40 17.48
C LEU A 157 -11.69 1.55 17.83
N ASP A 158 -12.57 1.68 16.82
CA ASP A 158 -14.02 1.78 17.03
C ASP A 158 -14.61 0.49 17.64
N GLY A 159 -14.04 -0.68 17.32
CA GLY A 159 -14.43 -1.96 17.91
C GLY A 159 -13.84 -2.23 19.30
N VAL A 160 -12.58 -1.86 19.55
CA VAL A 160 -11.89 -2.15 20.82
C VAL A 160 -12.09 -1.10 21.91
N LEU A 161 -12.50 0.13 21.55
CA LEU A 161 -12.81 1.22 22.48
C LEU A 161 -14.31 1.61 22.46
N PRO A 162 -15.22 0.68 22.79
CA PRO A 162 -16.68 0.88 22.74
C PRO A 162 -17.23 1.79 23.85
N ALA A 163 -16.49 1.97 24.95
CA ALA A 163 -16.92 2.77 26.10
C ALA A 163 -16.48 4.23 25.92
N GLN A 164 -17.23 5.17 26.48
CA GLN A 164 -16.88 6.59 26.35
C GLN A 164 -15.66 6.96 27.21
N LEU A 165 -15.59 6.41 28.43
CA LEU A 165 -14.57 6.72 29.41
C LEU A 165 -13.89 5.44 29.92
N TYR A 166 -12.57 5.48 30.10
CA TYR A 166 -11.78 4.42 30.71
C TYR A 166 -11.11 4.92 31.97
N VAL A 167 -11.08 4.07 33.01
CA VAL A 167 -10.36 4.30 34.26
C VAL A 167 -9.41 3.14 34.48
N ARG A 168 -8.11 3.41 34.42
CA ARG A 168 -7.06 2.42 34.61
C ARG A 168 -6.29 2.65 35.90
N SER A 169 -5.66 1.60 36.40
CA SER A 169 -4.70 1.71 37.49
C SER A 169 -3.44 2.47 37.01
N GLY A 170 -3.06 3.56 37.67
CA GLY A 170 -1.99 4.49 37.28
C GLY A 170 -0.55 4.00 37.47
N GLY A 171 -0.33 2.69 37.55
CA GLY A 171 1.01 2.11 37.57
C GLY A 171 1.53 1.91 36.14
N SER A 172 2.80 2.25 35.91
CA SER A 172 3.45 2.05 34.61
C SER A 172 3.70 0.56 34.33
N GLY A 173 2.75 -0.10 33.66
CA GLY A 173 2.93 -1.44 33.07
C GLY A 173 1.80 -2.45 33.35
N LEU A 174 1.83 -3.57 32.63
CA LEU A 174 0.93 -4.73 32.79
C LEU A 174 1.32 -5.63 33.98
N GLY A 175 1.88 -5.06 35.05
CA GLY A 175 2.35 -5.80 36.22
C GLY A 175 1.20 -6.30 37.11
N ASP A 176 1.39 -7.45 37.75
CA ASP A 176 0.37 -8.08 38.59
C ASP A 176 -0.13 -7.21 39.76
N GLY A 177 0.69 -6.25 40.21
CA GLY A 177 0.38 -5.33 41.30
C GLY A 177 -0.52 -4.15 40.93
N ASN A 178 -0.76 -3.89 39.64
CA ASN A 178 -1.62 -2.78 39.22
C ASN A 178 -3.07 -3.27 39.22
N SER A 179 -3.80 -2.95 40.28
CA SER A 179 -5.24 -3.23 40.38
C SER A 179 -5.98 -2.12 41.10
N LEU A 180 -7.22 -1.88 40.67
CA LEU A 180 -8.16 -0.99 41.32
C LEU A 180 -8.77 -1.67 42.56
N PRO A 181 -8.96 -0.94 43.67
CA PRO A 181 -9.60 -1.49 44.86
C PRO A 181 -11.03 -2.00 44.55
N PRO A 182 -11.45 -3.17 45.06
CA PRO A 182 -12.80 -3.70 44.80
C PRO A 182 -13.93 -2.75 45.22
N ASP A 183 -13.79 -2.09 46.38
CA ASP A 183 -14.76 -1.12 46.89
C ASP A 183 -14.89 0.11 45.97
N PHE A 184 -13.79 0.51 45.33
CA PHE A 184 -13.78 1.58 44.34
C PHE A 184 -14.54 1.16 43.08
N VAL A 185 -14.30 -0.05 42.57
CA VAL A 185 -15.00 -0.59 41.39
C VAL A 185 -16.52 -0.65 41.64
N MET A 186 -16.94 -1.14 42.81
CA MET A 186 -18.36 -1.17 43.20
C MET A 186 -18.95 0.24 43.28
N ALA A 187 -18.25 1.17 43.93
CA ALA A 187 -18.74 2.53 44.09
C ALA A 187 -18.84 3.28 42.75
N VAL A 188 -17.89 3.06 41.82
CA VAL A 188 -17.96 3.61 40.45
C VAL A 188 -19.15 3.06 39.67
N THR A 189 -19.46 1.77 39.84
CA THR A 189 -20.61 1.13 39.18
C THR A 189 -21.94 1.73 39.63
N ALA A 190 -22.01 2.24 40.87
CA ALA A 190 -23.22 2.86 41.42
C ALA A 190 -23.32 4.38 41.17
N LEU A 191 -22.37 5.00 40.44
CA LEU A 191 -22.37 6.44 40.22
C LEU A 191 -23.50 6.89 39.28
N PRO A 192 -24.20 8.00 39.59
CA PRO A 192 -25.11 8.64 38.65
C PRO A 192 -24.42 9.00 37.33
N GLY A 193 -25.06 8.71 36.21
CA GLY A 193 -24.52 8.95 34.86
C GLY A 193 -23.72 7.79 34.28
N VAL A 194 -23.42 6.73 35.05
CA VAL A 194 -22.84 5.48 34.55
C VAL A 194 -23.96 4.47 34.31
N ALA A 195 -24.11 4.00 33.07
CA ALA A 195 -25.11 2.99 32.70
C ALA A 195 -24.59 1.56 32.83
N ARG A 196 -23.32 1.34 32.51
CA ARG A 196 -22.66 0.02 32.62
C ARG A 196 -21.16 0.18 32.85
N VAL A 197 -20.58 -0.75 33.61
CA VAL A 197 -19.13 -0.88 33.79
C VAL A 197 -18.72 -2.26 33.31
N ASP A 198 -17.79 -2.31 32.36
CA ASP A 198 -17.18 -3.56 31.91
C ASP A 198 -15.75 -3.63 32.50
N PRO A 199 -15.55 -4.40 33.60
CA PRO A 199 -14.24 -4.53 34.23
C PRO A 199 -13.30 -5.41 33.39
N LEU A 200 -12.04 -5.00 33.30
CA LEU A 200 -11.01 -5.72 32.56
C LEU A 200 -9.82 -6.03 33.47
N ARG A 201 -9.31 -7.26 33.34
CA ARG A 201 -8.05 -7.70 33.94
C ARG A 201 -7.11 -8.11 32.81
N ALA A 202 -6.03 -7.35 32.64
CA ALA A 202 -4.94 -7.70 31.75
C ALA A 202 -3.76 -8.25 32.55
N THR A 203 -3.27 -9.44 32.21
CA THR A 203 -2.07 -10.05 32.80
C THR A 203 -1.07 -10.47 31.71
N SER A 204 0.20 -10.53 32.07
CA SER A 204 1.25 -11.04 31.19
C SER A 204 1.44 -12.54 31.41
N LEU A 205 1.41 -13.33 30.34
CA LEU A 205 1.58 -14.78 30.37
C LEU A 205 2.74 -15.23 29.49
N GLN A 206 3.64 -16.02 30.07
CA GLN A 206 4.73 -16.65 29.34
C GLN A 206 4.30 -18.05 28.87
N LEU A 207 3.81 -18.18 27.64
CA LEU A 207 3.35 -19.48 27.11
C LEU A 207 4.50 -20.40 26.67
N LYS A 208 5.57 -19.82 26.12
CA LYS A 208 6.79 -20.55 25.70
C LYS A 208 8.01 -19.78 26.20
N PRO A 209 9.01 -20.43 26.81
CA PRO A 209 10.20 -19.73 27.33
C PRO A 209 11.03 -18.97 26.28
N THR A 210 10.92 -19.37 25.01
CA THR A 210 11.71 -18.83 23.89
C THR A 210 11.06 -17.64 23.18
N LEU A 211 9.81 -17.32 23.49
CA LEU A 211 9.06 -16.23 22.84
C LEU A 211 8.76 -15.11 23.84
N PRO A 212 8.42 -13.89 23.39
CA PRO A 212 7.93 -12.86 24.29
C PRO A 212 6.60 -13.26 24.96
N ALA A 213 6.35 -12.70 26.15
CA ALA A 213 5.10 -12.92 26.87
C ALA A 213 3.89 -12.39 26.08
N VAL A 214 2.77 -13.09 26.18
CA VAL A 214 1.49 -12.71 25.58
C VAL A 214 0.61 -12.06 26.64
N THR A 215 -0.32 -11.20 26.22
CA THR A 215 -1.27 -10.62 27.18
C THR A 215 -2.54 -11.46 27.26
N LEU A 216 -2.94 -11.87 28.46
CA LEU A 216 -4.26 -12.41 28.73
C LEU A 216 -5.19 -11.28 29.15
N LEU A 217 -6.32 -11.14 28.46
CA LEU A 217 -7.37 -10.17 28.73
C LEU A 217 -8.62 -10.93 29.21
N ALA A 218 -8.94 -10.77 30.49
CA ALA A 218 -10.19 -11.25 31.07
C ALA A 218 -11.17 -10.09 31.15
N ARG A 219 -12.24 -10.14 30.35
CA ARG A 219 -13.29 -9.13 30.27
C ARG A 219 -14.66 -9.78 30.05
N PRO A 220 -15.78 -9.13 30.39
CA PRO A 220 -17.09 -9.63 30.02
C PRO A 220 -17.20 -9.82 28.51
N LEU A 221 -17.58 -11.03 28.09
CA LEU A 221 -17.83 -11.37 26.70
C LEU A 221 -19.28 -11.84 26.55
N ALA A 222 -19.92 -11.42 25.48
CA ALA A 222 -21.27 -11.85 25.14
C ALA A 222 -21.32 -12.28 23.67
N GLN A 223 -21.99 -13.39 23.39
CA GLN A 223 -22.19 -13.92 22.04
C GLN A 223 -23.61 -13.60 21.54
N GLY A 224 -23.77 -13.53 20.22
CA GLY A 224 -25.05 -13.28 19.55
C GLY A 224 -25.23 -11.85 19.07
N ASP A 225 -26.19 -11.63 18.17
CA ASP A 225 -26.42 -10.34 17.53
C ASP A 225 -26.90 -9.26 18.51
N ASP A 226 -27.54 -9.65 19.61
CA ASP A 226 -28.01 -8.75 20.66
C ASP A 226 -26.97 -8.44 21.74
N ALA A 227 -25.75 -8.99 21.64
CA ALA A 227 -24.72 -8.75 22.64
C ALA A 227 -24.35 -7.25 22.74
N PRO A 228 -24.17 -6.70 23.96
CA PRO A 228 -23.93 -5.28 24.13
C PRO A 228 -22.67 -4.80 23.41
N ALA A 229 -22.72 -3.57 22.88
CA ALA A 229 -21.57 -2.93 22.27
C ALA A 229 -20.38 -2.96 23.24
N GLY A 230 -19.28 -3.55 22.78
CA GLY A 230 -18.05 -3.71 23.55
C GLY A 230 -17.81 -5.05 24.23
N GLN A 231 -18.82 -5.89 24.36
CA GLN A 231 -18.63 -7.30 24.78
C GLN A 231 -18.47 -8.24 23.58
N LYS A 232 -18.62 -7.70 22.37
CA LYS A 232 -18.25 -8.34 21.10
C LYS A 232 -16.81 -8.02 20.73
N LEU A 233 -16.08 -9.00 20.21
CA LEU A 233 -14.74 -8.81 19.67
C LEU A 233 -14.81 -8.57 18.15
N PRO A 234 -13.91 -7.74 17.58
CA PRO A 234 -13.75 -7.60 16.13
C PRO A 234 -13.05 -8.84 15.58
N LEU A 235 -13.82 -9.91 15.37
CA LEU A 235 -13.31 -11.20 14.90
C LEU A 235 -12.88 -11.12 13.43
N VAL A 236 -11.80 -11.83 13.13
CA VAL A 236 -11.35 -12.13 11.77
C VAL A 236 -12.02 -13.44 11.36
N GLY A 237 -13.06 -13.34 10.53
CA GLY A 237 -13.87 -14.48 10.11
C GLY A 237 -14.98 -14.85 11.10
N LEU A 238 -15.55 -16.03 10.90
CA LEU A 238 -16.68 -16.53 11.71
C LEU A 238 -16.17 -17.23 12.98
N PRO A 239 -16.87 -17.06 14.13
CA PRO A 239 -16.56 -17.82 15.33
C PRO A 239 -16.81 -19.31 15.11
N VAL A 240 -15.95 -20.14 15.69
CA VAL A 240 -16.05 -21.60 15.66
C VAL A 240 -16.88 -22.05 16.86
N PRO A 241 -17.96 -22.83 16.65
CA PRO A 241 -18.76 -23.36 17.75
C PRO A 241 -17.93 -24.28 18.65
N LEU A 242 -18.21 -24.23 19.95
CA LEU A 242 -17.48 -25.06 20.91
C LEU A 242 -17.77 -26.55 20.66
N PRO A 243 -16.76 -27.42 20.78
CA PRO A 243 -16.98 -28.86 20.71
C PRO A 243 -17.78 -29.34 21.92
N PRO A 244 -18.53 -30.45 21.79
CA PRO A 244 -19.18 -31.07 22.93
C PRO A 244 -18.13 -31.50 23.96
N ALA A 245 -18.35 -31.13 25.22
CA ALA A 245 -17.47 -31.52 26.32
C ALA A 245 -17.65 -33.02 26.64
N ALA A 246 -16.55 -33.76 26.82
CA ALA A 246 -16.60 -35.12 27.32
C ALA A 246 -17.06 -35.16 28.79
N ALA A 247 -17.52 -36.32 29.27
CA ALA A 247 -17.98 -36.47 30.65
C ALA A 247 -16.87 -36.10 31.66
N GLY A 248 -17.10 -35.06 32.46
CA GLY A 248 -16.13 -34.54 33.43
C GLY A 248 -15.16 -33.48 32.89
N GLU A 249 -15.10 -33.29 31.57
CA GLU A 249 -14.28 -32.27 30.93
C GLU A 249 -15.00 -30.91 30.91
N ARG A 250 -14.26 -29.82 31.07
CA ARG A 250 -14.78 -28.46 30.88
C ARG A 250 -14.07 -27.80 29.71
N VAL A 251 -14.86 -27.26 28.79
CA VAL A 251 -14.34 -26.53 27.63
C VAL A 251 -14.59 -25.04 27.84
N VAL A 252 -13.52 -24.25 27.79
CA VAL A 252 -13.58 -22.78 27.87
C VAL A 252 -13.23 -22.19 26.51
N ALA A 253 -14.09 -21.30 26.04
CA ALA A 253 -13.85 -20.54 24.82
C ALA A 253 -12.80 -19.46 25.05
N VAL A 254 -11.78 -19.44 24.20
CA VAL A 254 -10.79 -18.36 24.16
C VAL A 254 -10.67 -17.79 22.76
N TYR A 255 -10.39 -16.50 22.67
CA TYR A 255 -10.19 -15.78 21.42
C TYR A 255 -8.76 -15.31 21.36
N VAL A 256 -8.08 -15.56 20.25
CA VAL A 256 -6.64 -15.29 20.13
C VAL A 256 -6.39 -14.23 19.06
N SER A 257 -5.32 -13.44 19.20
CA SER A 257 -4.95 -12.51 18.13
C SER A 257 -4.30 -13.21 16.95
N GLU A 258 -4.20 -12.55 15.80
CA GLU A 258 -3.49 -13.08 14.62
C GLU A 258 -2.03 -13.46 14.93
N ALA A 259 -1.35 -12.68 15.77
CA ALA A 259 0.01 -13.00 16.21
C ALA A 259 0.12 -14.32 17.00
N MET A 260 -0.96 -14.78 17.64
CA MET A 260 -0.99 -16.09 18.28
C MET A 260 -0.98 -17.25 17.26
N LEU A 261 -1.53 -17.05 16.06
CA LEU A 261 -1.46 -18.04 15.00
C LEU A 261 -0.02 -18.14 14.49
N ASP A 262 0.58 -16.99 14.15
CA ASP A 262 1.89 -16.96 13.49
C ASP A 262 3.04 -17.30 14.43
N LEU A 263 3.07 -16.72 15.64
CA LEU A 263 4.19 -16.88 16.58
C LEU A 263 4.02 -18.11 17.49
N HIS A 264 2.79 -18.37 17.95
CA HIS A 264 2.54 -19.41 18.95
C HIS A 264 1.99 -20.70 18.35
N GLY A 265 1.56 -20.70 17.08
CA GLY A 265 1.00 -21.86 16.39
C GLY A 265 -0.42 -22.19 16.84
N ALA A 266 -1.17 -21.21 17.37
CA ALA A 266 -2.57 -21.39 17.69
C ALA A 266 -3.37 -21.63 16.40
N VAL A 267 -4.37 -22.51 16.46
CA VAL A 267 -5.22 -22.83 15.29
C VAL A 267 -6.67 -22.53 15.65
N PRO A 268 -7.43 -21.79 14.83
CA PRO A 268 -8.86 -21.60 15.03
C PRO A 268 -9.58 -22.94 15.01
N GLY A 269 -10.45 -23.19 15.99
CA GLY A 269 -11.06 -24.51 16.19
C GLY A 269 -10.13 -25.56 16.80
N GLY A 270 -8.91 -25.17 17.19
CA GLY A 270 -7.94 -26.02 17.87
C GLY A 270 -7.91 -25.81 19.38
N TRP A 271 -7.07 -26.59 20.04
CA TRP A 271 -6.85 -26.52 21.49
C TRP A 271 -5.60 -25.68 21.81
N LEU A 272 -5.65 -24.94 22.92
CA LEU A 272 -4.52 -24.14 23.42
C LEU A 272 -4.02 -24.67 24.78
N PRO A 273 -3.29 -25.81 24.80
CA PRO A 273 -2.88 -26.45 26.06
C PRO A 273 -1.89 -25.61 26.88
N ALA A 274 -1.10 -24.75 26.23
CA ALA A 274 -0.16 -23.86 26.91
C ALA A 274 -0.86 -22.91 27.90
N LEU A 275 -2.13 -22.56 27.64
CA LEU A 275 -2.90 -21.68 28.53
C LEU A 275 -3.26 -22.37 29.85
N ALA A 276 -3.37 -23.70 29.88
CA ALA A 276 -3.67 -24.43 31.12
C ALA A 276 -2.61 -24.24 32.20
N GLN A 277 -1.35 -23.98 31.81
CA GLN A 277 -0.26 -23.70 32.74
C GLN A 277 -0.49 -22.41 33.54
N ALA A 278 -1.29 -21.47 33.02
CA ALA A 278 -1.67 -20.25 33.72
C ALA A 278 -2.79 -20.46 34.76
N PHE A 279 -3.45 -21.62 34.75
CA PHE A 279 -4.58 -21.95 35.61
C PHE A 279 -4.38 -23.31 36.31
N PRO A 280 -3.39 -23.44 37.21
CA PRO A 280 -3.10 -24.72 37.87
C PRO A 280 -4.27 -25.27 38.70
N ALA A 281 -5.16 -24.40 39.20
CA ALA A 281 -6.38 -24.79 39.91
C ALA A 281 -7.53 -25.21 38.96
N GLY A 282 -7.35 -25.10 37.64
CA GLY A 282 -8.37 -25.33 36.62
C GLY A 282 -8.71 -26.80 36.35
N GLY A 283 -7.98 -27.75 36.93
CA GLY A 283 -8.22 -29.20 36.74
C GLY A 283 -8.20 -29.61 35.26
N ASP A 284 -9.14 -30.47 34.86
CA ASP A 284 -9.30 -30.96 33.48
C ASP A 284 -9.97 -29.93 32.53
N THR A 285 -9.76 -28.63 32.77
CA THR A 285 -10.28 -27.58 31.87
C THR A 285 -9.41 -27.48 30.62
N ARG A 286 -10.05 -27.57 29.46
CA ARG A 286 -9.42 -27.42 28.15
C ARG A 286 -9.85 -26.11 27.49
N PHE A 287 -8.88 -25.43 26.88
CA PHE A 287 -9.08 -24.13 26.24
C PHE A 287 -9.21 -24.30 24.74
N PHE A 288 -10.35 -23.90 24.20
CA PHE A 288 -10.70 -24.03 22.79
C PHE A 288 -10.63 -22.67 22.10
N VAL A 289 -9.91 -22.58 20.99
CA VAL A 289 -9.77 -21.35 20.22
C VAL A 289 -11.04 -21.13 19.40
N ALA A 290 -11.99 -20.40 19.97
CA ALA A 290 -13.30 -20.14 19.39
C ALA A 290 -13.27 -19.06 18.29
N GLY A 291 -12.22 -18.26 18.20
CA GLY A 291 -12.08 -17.28 17.13
C GLY A 291 -10.76 -16.53 17.17
N VAL A 292 -10.48 -15.85 16.06
CA VAL A 292 -9.33 -14.96 15.92
C VAL A 292 -9.83 -13.53 15.89
N TRP A 293 -9.14 -12.61 16.53
CA TRP A 293 -9.46 -11.19 16.49
C TRP A 293 -8.24 -10.35 16.12
N ARG A 294 -8.50 -9.16 15.59
CA ARG A 294 -7.44 -8.25 15.16
C ARG A 294 -6.94 -7.42 16.35
N ASP A 295 -5.64 -7.48 16.67
CA ASP A 295 -5.03 -6.71 17.78
C ASP A 295 -3.78 -5.97 17.32
N TYR A 296 -3.92 -4.66 17.05
CA TYR A 296 -2.80 -3.80 16.67
C TYR A 296 -1.97 -3.28 17.84
N ALA A 297 -2.46 -3.42 19.08
CA ALA A 297 -1.74 -2.93 20.25
C ALA A 297 -0.67 -3.92 20.72
N ARG A 298 -0.85 -5.22 20.48
CA ARG A 298 -0.06 -6.28 21.12
C ARG A 298 0.58 -7.20 20.07
N GLN A 299 1.72 -6.75 19.54
CA GLN A 299 2.46 -7.41 18.46
C GLN A 299 2.90 -8.85 18.76
N HIS A 300 3.07 -9.21 20.03
CA HIS A 300 3.56 -10.53 20.46
C HIS A 300 2.46 -11.57 20.69
N GLY A 301 1.19 -11.17 20.61
CA GLY A 301 0.05 -12.05 20.88
C GLY A 301 -0.80 -11.61 22.06
N SER A 302 -2.09 -11.88 21.96
CA SER A 302 -3.06 -11.71 23.03
C SER A 302 -4.10 -12.82 23.01
N VAL A 303 -4.57 -13.17 24.21
CA VAL A 303 -5.66 -14.13 24.43
C VAL A 303 -6.74 -13.41 25.20
N VAL A 304 -7.99 -13.52 24.76
CA VAL A 304 -9.17 -12.96 25.43
C VAL A 304 -10.04 -14.12 25.90
N MET A 305 -10.52 -14.03 27.14
CA MET A 305 -11.49 -14.98 27.69
C MET A 305 -12.54 -14.25 28.51
N ASP A 306 -13.66 -14.91 28.75
CA ASP A 306 -14.70 -14.34 29.59
C ASP A 306 -14.19 -14.18 31.03
N ARG A 307 -14.52 -13.04 31.64
CA ARG A 307 -14.08 -12.71 32.99
C ARG A 307 -14.64 -13.69 34.04
N ALA A 308 -15.86 -14.17 33.89
CA ALA A 308 -16.43 -15.14 34.83
C ALA A 308 -15.67 -16.46 34.79
N ASP A 309 -15.26 -16.90 33.60
CA ASP A 309 -14.39 -18.07 33.43
C ASP A 309 -13.01 -17.86 34.04
N TYR A 310 -12.41 -16.68 33.81
CA TYR A 310 -11.12 -16.33 34.42
C TYR A 310 -11.16 -16.38 35.94
N VAL A 311 -12.12 -15.68 36.56
CA VAL A 311 -12.27 -15.62 38.02
C VAL A 311 -12.51 -17.01 38.60
N ARG A 312 -13.31 -17.84 37.93
CA ARG A 312 -13.58 -19.22 38.37
C ARG A 312 -12.33 -20.10 38.35
N LEU A 313 -11.45 -19.92 37.36
CA LEU A 313 -10.26 -20.75 37.17
C LEU A 313 -9.05 -20.27 37.99
N SER A 314 -8.91 -18.95 38.19
CA SER A 314 -7.76 -18.37 38.89
C SER A 314 -8.05 -17.98 40.34
N GLY A 315 -9.32 -17.74 40.69
CA GLY A 315 -9.70 -17.07 41.94
C GLY A 315 -9.39 -15.57 41.98
N ASP A 316 -8.77 -15.01 40.94
CA ASP A 316 -8.36 -13.61 40.89
C ASP A 316 -9.53 -12.71 40.48
N THR A 317 -10.02 -11.90 41.41
CA THR A 317 -11.10 -10.93 41.21
C THR A 317 -10.60 -9.52 40.89
N ARG A 318 -9.28 -9.29 40.87
CA ARG A 318 -8.69 -7.97 40.64
C ARG A 318 -9.02 -7.44 39.25
N VAL A 319 -9.02 -6.12 39.12
CA VAL A 319 -9.35 -5.38 37.90
C VAL A 319 -8.30 -4.30 37.71
N ASN A 320 -7.81 -4.07 36.50
CA ASN A 320 -6.83 -3.01 36.23
C ASN A 320 -7.34 -1.92 35.29
N ASP A 321 -8.45 -2.17 34.58
CA ASP A 321 -9.10 -1.18 33.72
C ASP A 321 -10.64 -1.31 33.85
N LEU A 322 -11.34 -0.18 33.81
CA LEU A 322 -12.79 -0.09 33.82
C LEU A 322 -13.24 0.65 32.57
N ALA A 323 -13.97 -0.04 31.70
CA ALA A 323 -14.64 0.58 30.57
C ALA A 323 -16.03 1.06 31.02
N LEU A 324 -16.25 2.38 31.02
CA LEU A 324 -17.45 3.04 31.52
C LEU A 324 -18.35 3.44 30.36
N HIS A 325 -19.52 2.81 30.29
CA HIS A 325 -20.59 3.20 29.39
C HIS A 325 -21.49 4.20 30.09
N LEU A 326 -21.51 5.43 29.60
CA LEU A 326 -22.27 6.51 30.19
C LEU A 326 -23.75 6.42 29.79
N ALA A 327 -24.63 6.93 30.66
CA ALA A 327 -26.05 7.05 30.36
C ALA A 327 -26.28 8.05 29.22
N PRO A 328 -27.35 7.88 28.40
CA PRO A 328 -27.66 8.83 27.33
C PRO A 328 -27.77 10.27 27.85
N GLY A 329 -26.99 11.18 27.28
CA GLY A 329 -26.97 12.60 27.68
C GLY A 329 -26.17 12.93 28.95
N ALA A 330 -25.48 11.96 29.55
CA ALA A 330 -24.57 12.24 30.67
C ALA A 330 -23.34 13.05 30.21
N ASP A 331 -22.93 14.02 31.02
CA ASP A 331 -21.71 14.79 30.81
C ASP A 331 -20.48 14.00 31.27
N GLU A 332 -19.57 13.69 30.34
CA GLU A 332 -18.35 12.93 30.61
C GLU A 332 -17.45 13.64 31.64
N ASP A 333 -17.36 14.97 31.59
CA ASP A 333 -16.49 15.73 32.49
C ASP A 333 -17.05 15.72 33.93
N ALA A 334 -18.36 15.83 34.08
CA ALA A 334 -19.03 15.70 35.38
C ALA A 334 -18.86 14.30 35.99
N VAL A 335 -18.98 13.24 35.19
CA VAL A 335 -18.74 11.85 35.64
C VAL A 335 -17.27 11.66 36.02
N ARG A 336 -16.33 12.20 35.23
CA ARG A 336 -14.89 12.14 35.53
C ARG A 336 -14.57 12.84 36.86
N ALA A 337 -15.15 14.01 37.11
CA ALA A 337 -15.01 14.74 38.36
C ALA A 337 -15.57 13.93 39.55
N SER A 338 -16.72 13.29 39.36
CA SER A 338 -17.35 12.44 40.39
C SER A 338 -16.49 11.23 40.75
N ILE A 339 -15.90 10.56 39.75
CA ILE A 339 -14.98 9.43 39.95
C ILE A 339 -13.70 9.91 40.66
N ARG A 340 -13.16 11.08 40.30
CA ARG A 340 -11.96 11.63 40.96
C ARG A 340 -12.24 11.93 42.44
N ALA A 341 -13.35 12.57 42.76
CA ALA A 341 -13.76 12.84 44.14
C ALA A 341 -14.04 11.55 44.94
N LEU A 342 -14.49 10.48 44.27
CA LEU A 342 -14.64 9.17 44.88
C LEU A 342 -13.26 8.54 45.18
N ALA A 343 -12.32 8.62 44.23
CA ALA A 343 -10.98 8.11 44.40
C ALA A 343 -10.21 8.84 45.51
N GLU A 344 -10.40 10.16 45.64
CA GLU A 344 -9.83 10.95 46.74
C GLU A 344 -10.36 10.49 48.10
N ARG A 345 -11.67 10.30 48.24
CA ARG A 345 -12.30 9.83 49.48
C ARG A 345 -11.84 8.44 49.92
N GLN A 346 -11.48 7.59 48.96
CA GLN A 346 -11.04 6.22 49.21
C GLN A 346 -9.51 6.05 49.18
N GLY A 347 -8.74 7.14 49.06
CA GLY A 347 -7.28 7.09 49.00
C GLY A 347 -6.72 6.46 47.71
N ALA A 348 -7.52 6.34 46.66
CA ALA A 348 -7.16 5.77 45.36
C ALA A 348 -6.78 6.83 44.30
N ALA A 349 -6.76 8.13 44.65
CA ALA A 349 -6.54 9.22 43.69
C ALA A 349 -5.22 9.14 42.92
N GLY A 350 -4.13 8.73 43.58
CA GLY A 350 -2.82 8.53 42.94
C GLY A 350 -2.70 7.21 42.17
N LEU A 351 -3.73 6.36 42.21
CA LEU A 351 -3.76 5.04 41.59
C LEU A 351 -4.65 4.99 40.36
N ILE A 352 -5.25 6.12 39.93
CA ILE A 352 -6.16 6.15 38.79
C ILE A 352 -5.69 7.09 37.68
N GLU A 353 -5.78 6.62 36.44
CA GLU A 353 -5.63 7.45 35.25
C GLU A 353 -6.91 7.35 34.43
N PHE A 354 -7.35 8.50 33.91
CA PHE A 354 -8.48 8.56 32.99
C PHE A 354 -7.98 8.55 31.55
N ALA A 355 -8.67 7.83 30.69
CA ALA A 355 -8.47 7.91 29.26
C ALA A 355 -9.83 7.94 28.57
N SER A 356 -10.13 8.99 27.79
CA SER A 356 -11.36 8.99 27.00
C SER A 356 -11.14 8.31 25.65
N ALA A 357 -12.11 7.54 25.17
CA ALA A 357 -11.99 6.86 23.88
C ALA A 357 -11.76 7.87 22.74
N GLY A 358 -12.45 9.01 22.79
CA GLY A 358 -12.27 10.10 21.83
C GLY A 358 -10.85 10.68 21.84
N GLN A 359 -10.27 10.90 23.02
CA GLN A 359 -8.89 11.39 23.14
C GLN A 359 -7.86 10.35 22.73
N ILE A 360 -8.06 9.07 23.08
CA ILE A 360 -7.20 7.97 22.64
C ILE A 360 -7.22 7.92 21.12
N ARG A 361 -8.40 7.87 20.49
CA ARG A 361 -8.55 7.84 19.03
C ARG A 361 -7.89 9.04 18.36
N ALA A 362 -8.16 10.25 18.82
CA ALA A 362 -7.59 11.46 18.26
C ALA A 362 -6.06 11.50 18.39
N THR A 363 -5.53 11.06 19.53
CA THR A 363 -4.08 11.01 19.78
C THR A 363 -3.42 9.93 18.91
N SER A 364 -4.00 8.73 18.82
CA SER A 364 -3.52 7.65 17.95
C SER A 364 -3.48 8.07 16.48
N LEU A 365 -4.56 8.69 15.97
CA LEU A 365 -4.60 9.18 14.59
C LEU A 365 -3.63 10.33 14.35
N ARG A 366 -3.40 11.20 15.34
CA ARG A 366 -2.39 12.26 15.24
C ARG A 366 -0.97 11.71 15.18
N ILE A 367 -0.66 10.71 16.02
CA ILE A 367 0.63 10.01 16.00
C ILE A 367 0.82 9.33 14.65
N PHE A 368 -0.22 8.65 14.14
CA PHE A 368 -0.23 8.05 12.82
C PHE A 368 0.09 9.08 11.72
N ASP A 369 -0.66 10.17 11.67
CA ASP A 369 -0.52 11.19 10.63
C ASP A 369 0.88 11.82 10.68
N ARG A 370 1.46 11.98 11.88
CA ARG A 370 2.84 12.45 12.06
C ARG A 370 3.89 11.44 11.59
N SER A 371 3.71 10.15 11.89
CA SER A 371 4.64 9.10 11.48
C SER A 371 4.71 8.94 9.96
N PHE A 372 3.57 9.10 9.27
CA PHE A 372 3.51 9.04 7.80
C PHE A 372 3.76 10.38 7.10
N ALA A 373 3.91 11.48 7.83
CA ALA A 373 4.24 12.79 7.24
C ALA A 373 5.55 12.74 6.43
N VAL A 374 6.56 12.05 6.95
CA VAL A 374 7.84 11.85 6.26
C VAL A 374 7.65 11.10 4.94
N THR A 375 6.80 10.06 4.94
CA THR A 375 6.46 9.29 3.74
C THR A 375 5.82 10.17 2.67
N TYR A 376 4.89 11.06 3.05
CA TYR A 376 4.28 11.99 2.10
C TYR A 376 5.30 12.96 1.49
N TRP A 377 6.27 13.44 2.26
CA TRP A 377 7.35 14.27 1.74
C TRP A 377 8.27 13.51 0.78
N LEU A 378 8.68 12.29 1.14
CA LEU A 378 9.47 11.44 0.24
C LEU A 378 8.71 11.10 -1.05
N GLN A 379 7.41 10.87 -0.95
CA GLN A 379 6.52 10.66 -2.09
C GLN A 379 6.46 11.89 -3.01
N ALA A 380 6.33 13.10 -2.44
CA ALA A 380 6.35 14.35 -3.21
C ALA A 380 7.69 14.56 -3.92
N VAL A 381 8.81 14.28 -3.25
CA VAL A 381 10.16 14.34 -3.84
C VAL A 381 10.31 13.31 -4.96
N ALA A 382 9.86 12.07 -4.77
CA ALA A 382 9.92 11.03 -5.79
C ALA A 382 9.13 11.43 -7.05
N ILE A 383 7.93 11.99 -6.88
CA ILE A 383 7.13 12.52 -8.00
C ILE A 383 7.87 13.67 -8.70
N ALA A 384 8.44 14.60 -7.94
CA ALA A 384 9.19 15.71 -8.50
C ALA A 384 10.37 15.21 -9.35
N ILE A 385 11.15 14.24 -8.86
CA ILE A 385 12.26 13.61 -9.61
C ILE A 385 11.74 12.97 -10.90
N GLY A 386 10.62 12.24 -10.84
CA GLY A 386 10.00 11.67 -12.04
C GLY A 386 9.60 12.74 -13.06
N LEU A 387 8.95 13.81 -12.61
CA LEU A 387 8.55 14.94 -13.45
C LEU A 387 9.76 15.67 -14.07
N PHE A 388 10.87 15.81 -13.34
CA PHE A 388 12.13 16.32 -13.88
C PHE A 388 12.70 15.42 -14.98
N GLY A 389 12.63 14.09 -14.80
CA GLY A 389 13.02 13.13 -15.84
C GLY A 389 12.21 13.31 -17.12
N VAL A 390 10.90 13.49 -16.99
CA VAL A 390 10.02 13.81 -18.13
C VAL A 390 10.37 15.16 -18.75
N ALA A 391 10.66 16.20 -17.95
CA ALA A 391 11.11 17.50 -18.44
C ALA A 391 12.37 17.39 -19.30
N ALA A 392 13.39 16.72 -18.77
CA ALA A 392 14.66 16.54 -19.42
C ALA A 392 14.49 15.76 -20.73
N SER A 393 13.67 14.71 -20.72
CA SER A 393 13.46 13.89 -21.89
C SER A 393 12.66 14.60 -22.99
N PHE A 394 11.58 15.31 -22.65
CA PHE A 394 10.85 16.13 -23.62
C PHE A 394 11.73 17.25 -24.18
N SER A 395 12.55 17.89 -23.33
CA SER A 395 13.50 18.92 -23.79
C SER A 395 14.47 18.35 -24.82
N ALA A 396 15.04 17.17 -24.56
CA ALA A 396 15.93 16.49 -25.51
C ALA A 396 15.21 16.10 -26.81
N GLN A 397 13.98 15.56 -26.72
CA GLN A 397 13.17 15.20 -27.89
C GLN A 397 12.83 16.42 -28.75
N VAL A 398 12.44 17.54 -28.14
CA VAL A 398 12.11 18.75 -28.88
C VAL A 398 13.36 19.35 -29.52
N LEU A 399 14.49 19.34 -28.83
CA LEU A 399 15.76 19.86 -29.35
C LEU A 399 16.25 19.04 -30.56
N ALA A 400 16.18 17.70 -30.48
CA ALA A 400 16.51 16.82 -31.58
C ALA A 400 15.61 17.05 -32.82
N ARG A 401 14.39 17.54 -32.62
CA ARG A 401 13.38 17.74 -33.65
C ARG A 401 13.22 19.19 -34.08
N ARG A 402 14.16 20.06 -33.71
CA ARG A 402 14.11 21.49 -34.04
C ARG A 402 13.97 21.77 -35.53
N LYS A 403 14.67 21.00 -36.38
CA LYS A 403 14.59 21.13 -37.85
C LYS A 403 13.20 20.80 -38.38
N GLU A 404 12.53 19.77 -37.83
CA GLU A 404 11.13 19.45 -38.17
C GLU A 404 10.19 20.63 -37.87
N PHE A 405 10.34 21.26 -36.69
CA PHE A 405 9.53 22.42 -36.32
C PHE A 405 9.82 23.64 -37.19
N GLY A 406 11.07 23.84 -37.60
CA GLY A 406 11.47 24.87 -38.56
C GLY A 406 10.79 24.69 -39.92
N LEU A 407 10.72 23.46 -40.42
CA LEU A 407 10.04 23.14 -41.69
C LEU A 407 8.52 23.33 -41.58
N LEU A 408 7.90 22.90 -40.48
CA LEU A 408 6.47 23.13 -40.23
C LEU A 408 6.14 24.62 -40.17
N ALA A 409 7.02 25.44 -39.60
CA ALA A 409 6.85 26.89 -39.59
C ALA A 409 6.91 27.49 -41.00
N HIS A 410 7.79 26.99 -41.88
CA HIS A 410 7.86 27.42 -43.29
C HIS A 410 6.62 26.99 -44.10
N LEU A 411 5.99 25.88 -43.73
CA LEU A 411 4.71 25.43 -44.30
C LEU A 411 3.49 26.21 -43.77
N GLY A 412 3.70 27.25 -42.95
CA GLY A 412 2.65 28.15 -42.48
C GLY A 412 2.02 27.80 -41.13
N LEU A 413 2.54 26.81 -40.38
CA LEU A 413 2.05 26.56 -39.03
C LEU A 413 2.45 27.68 -38.07
N THR A 414 1.49 28.15 -37.30
CA THR A 414 1.71 29.12 -36.23
C THR A 414 2.48 28.50 -35.06
N ARG A 415 3.23 29.32 -34.32
CA ARG A 415 3.93 28.89 -33.09
C ARG A 415 2.99 28.26 -32.06
N ARG A 416 1.73 28.71 -31.99
CA ARG A 416 0.70 28.14 -31.12
C ARG A 416 0.33 26.71 -31.53
N GLN A 417 0.22 26.45 -32.84
CA GLN A 417 -0.06 25.10 -33.36
C GLN A 417 1.10 24.14 -33.08
N ILE A 418 2.35 24.58 -33.28
CA ILE A 418 3.54 23.78 -32.96
C ILE A 418 3.59 23.43 -31.47
N LEU A 419 3.37 24.41 -30.58
CA LEU A 419 3.30 24.16 -29.13
C LEU A 419 2.12 23.28 -28.72
N GLY A 420 0.98 23.38 -29.43
CA GLY A 420 -0.18 22.51 -29.22
C GLY A 420 0.14 21.05 -29.53
N VAL A 421 0.90 20.78 -30.60
CA VAL A 421 1.35 19.42 -30.94
C VAL A 421 2.26 18.86 -29.84
N VAL A 422 3.25 19.62 -29.37
CA VAL A 422 4.15 19.19 -28.28
C VAL A 422 3.37 18.94 -26.99
N ALA A 423 2.40 19.80 -26.65
CA ALA A 423 1.56 19.61 -25.47
C ALA A 423 0.67 18.36 -25.58
N LEU A 424 0.11 18.07 -26.75
CA LEU A 424 -0.67 16.85 -26.99
C LEU A 424 0.18 15.58 -26.94
N GLU A 425 1.41 15.62 -27.48
CA GLU A 425 2.38 14.52 -27.32
C GLU A 425 2.71 14.31 -25.82
N GLY A 426 2.99 15.39 -25.08
CA GLY A 426 3.19 15.38 -23.64
C GLY A 426 2.01 14.80 -22.85
N LEU A 427 0.80 15.22 -23.20
CA LEU A 427 -0.43 14.73 -22.59
C LEU A 427 -0.61 13.22 -22.82
N ALA A 428 -0.43 12.74 -24.05
CA ALA A 428 -0.59 11.33 -24.36
C ALA A 428 0.38 10.46 -23.54
N TRP A 429 1.66 10.85 -23.48
CA TRP A 429 2.68 10.11 -22.73
C TRP A 429 2.49 10.18 -21.22
N THR A 430 2.08 11.33 -20.69
CA THR A 430 1.84 11.47 -19.24
C THR A 430 0.59 10.73 -18.80
N VAL A 431 -0.47 10.68 -19.62
CA VAL A 431 -1.66 9.85 -19.37
C VAL A 431 -1.30 8.37 -19.41
N LEU A 432 -0.56 7.92 -20.42
CA LEU A 432 -0.09 6.54 -20.50
C LEU A 432 0.78 6.16 -19.29
N GLY A 433 1.72 7.03 -18.94
CA GLY A 433 2.55 6.86 -17.74
C GLY A 433 1.72 6.86 -16.45
N ALA A 434 0.66 7.68 -16.39
CA ALA A 434 -0.22 7.72 -15.24
C ALA A 434 -1.02 6.43 -15.06
N LEU A 435 -1.57 5.89 -16.15
CA LEU A 435 -2.30 4.62 -16.15
C LEU A 435 -1.38 3.44 -15.80
N ALA A 436 -0.20 3.38 -16.43
CA ALA A 436 0.78 2.33 -16.14
C ALA A 436 1.32 2.42 -14.71
N GLY A 437 1.64 3.62 -14.24
CA GLY A 437 2.06 3.85 -12.86
C GLY A 437 0.98 3.49 -11.85
N LEU A 438 -0.28 3.83 -12.12
CA LEU A 438 -1.42 3.42 -11.30
C LEU A 438 -1.56 1.89 -11.24
N ALA A 439 -1.59 1.22 -12.40
CA ALA A 439 -1.72 -0.24 -12.45
C ALA A 439 -0.56 -0.95 -11.73
N LEU A 440 0.67 -0.51 -11.99
CA LEU A 440 1.87 -1.05 -11.37
C LEU A 440 1.89 -0.79 -9.85
N GLY A 441 1.52 0.42 -9.43
CA GLY A 441 1.44 0.80 -8.03
C GLY A 441 0.37 0.01 -7.27
N LEU A 442 -0.78 -0.26 -7.90
CA LEU A 442 -1.79 -1.15 -7.35
C LEU A 442 -1.26 -2.59 -7.21
N GLY A 443 -0.58 -3.12 -8.22
CA GLY A 443 0.06 -4.43 -8.14
C GLY A 443 1.08 -4.53 -7.00
N VAL A 444 1.94 -3.52 -6.85
CA VAL A 444 2.88 -3.41 -5.73
C VAL A 444 2.14 -3.30 -4.39
N SER A 445 1.06 -2.51 -4.31
CA SER A 445 0.27 -2.35 -3.08
C SER A 445 -0.31 -3.67 -2.57
N LEU A 446 -0.72 -4.58 -3.47
CA LEU A 446 -1.21 -5.90 -3.10
C LEU A 446 -0.12 -6.72 -2.42
N VAL A 447 1.11 -6.70 -2.95
CA VAL A 447 2.25 -7.38 -2.32
C VAL A 447 2.57 -6.76 -0.96
N LEU A 448 2.54 -5.43 -0.85
CA LEU A 448 2.79 -4.73 0.43
C LEU A 448 1.73 -5.10 1.49
N VAL A 449 0.45 -5.11 1.13
CA VAL A 449 -0.68 -5.32 2.06
C VAL A 449 -0.85 -6.79 2.42
N HIS A 450 -0.77 -7.72 1.46
CA HIS A 450 -1.08 -9.13 1.69
C HIS A 450 0.14 -10.02 1.97
N VAL A 451 1.35 -9.57 1.64
CA VAL A 451 2.57 -10.38 1.81
C VAL A 451 3.52 -9.72 2.79
N VAL A 452 4.00 -8.51 2.49
CA VAL A 452 5.01 -7.83 3.32
C VAL A 452 4.47 -7.54 4.71
N ASN A 453 3.24 -7.02 4.81
CA ASN A 453 2.68 -6.62 6.10
C ASN A 453 2.45 -7.80 7.05
N PRO A 454 1.74 -8.88 6.68
CA PRO A 454 1.55 -10.02 7.57
C PRO A 454 2.86 -10.68 7.96
N GLN A 455 3.81 -10.81 7.03
CA GLN A 455 5.13 -11.39 7.31
C GLN A 455 6.00 -10.53 8.25
N SER A 456 5.79 -9.21 8.28
CA SER A 456 6.58 -8.29 9.13
C SER A 456 5.97 -8.05 10.50
N PHE A 457 4.64 -8.02 10.59
CA PHE A 457 3.93 -7.54 11.78
C PHE A 457 2.97 -8.56 12.40
N HIS A 458 2.78 -9.73 11.76
CA HIS A 458 1.93 -10.82 12.26
C HIS A 458 0.44 -10.48 12.41
N TRP A 459 -0.03 -9.44 11.71
CA TRP A 459 -1.45 -9.06 11.62
C TRP A 459 -1.83 -8.64 10.20
N THR A 460 -3.13 -8.70 9.89
CA THR A 460 -3.67 -8.31 8.59
C THR A 460 -4.29 -6.91 8.62
N MET A 461 -4.44 -6.31 7.44
CA MET A 461 -5.20 -5.09 7.23
C MET A 461 -6.10 -5.26 6.01
N ASP A 462 -7.20 -4.52 5.97
CA ASP A 462 -8.12 -4.56 4.85
C ASP A 462 -7.62 -3.63 3.74
N LEU A 463 -7.71 -4.10 2.49
CA LEU A 463 -7.29 -3.32 1.33
C LEU A 463 -8.29 -2.20 1.05
N VAL A 464 -7.84 -0.95 1.20
CA VAL A 464 -8.63 0.24 0.90
C VAL A 464 -8.00 0.99 -0.26
N LEU A 465 -8.79 1.19 -1.32
CA LEU A 465 -8.39 1.95 -2.50
C LEU A 465 -8.99 3.37 -2.43
N PRO A 466 -8.22 4.40 -2.03
CA PRO A 466 -8.72 5.76 -1.93
C PRO A 466 -8.81 6.42 -3.32
N TRP A 467 -9.76 5.98 -4.15
CA TRP A 467 -9.91 6.37 -5.56
C TRP A 467 -9.82 7.88 -5.79
N ALA A 468 -10.43 8.69 -4.92
CA ALA A 468 -10.35 10.15 -5.01
C ALA A 468 -8.90 10.68 -4.93
N ARG A 469 -8.09 10.15 -4.00
CA ARG A 469 -6.66 10.53 -3.86
C ARG A 469 -5.83 10.01 -5.01
N LEU A 470 -6.08 8.77 -5.45
CA LEU A 470 -5.38 8.16 -6.58
C LEU A 470 -5.65 8.94 -7.88
N LEU A 471 -6.92 9.29 -8.14
CA LEU A 471 -7.30 10.11 -9.29
C LEU A 471 -6.69 11.51 -9.21
N ALA A 472 -6.72 12.16 -8.04
CA ALA A 472 -6.10 13.46 -7.85
C ALA A 472 -4.58 13.42 -8.13
N LEU A 473 -3.90 12.36 -7.69
CA LEU A 473 -2.48 12.13 -7.93
C LEU A 473 -2.19 11.94 -9.43
N CYS A 474 -2.96 11.08 -10.11
CA CYS A 474 -2.84 10.87 -11.55
C CYS A 474 -3.07 12.16 -12.34
N VAL A 475 -4.14 12.90 -12.01
CA VAL A 475 -4.45 14.19 -12.66
C VAL A 475 -3.35 15.21 -12.41
N ALA A 476 -2.82 15.31 -11.19
CA ALA A 476 -1.73 16.22 -10.86
C ALA A 476 -0.46 15.90 -11.67
N VAL A 477 -0.09 14.61 -11.79
CA VAL A 477 1.07 14.18 -12.60
C VAL A 477 0.84 14.44 -14.09
N VAL A 478 -0.37 14.20 -14.60
CA VAL A 478 -0.71 14.49 -16.01
C VAL A 478 -0.63 15.99 -16.31
N ILE A 479 -1.21 16.83 -15.45
CA ILE A 479 -1.15 18.29 -15.60
C ILE A 479 0.30 18.78 -15.52
N ALA A 480 1.04 18.36 -14.50
CA ALA A 480 2.42 18.78 -14.29
C ALA A 480 3.32 18.31 -15.45
N GLY A 481 3.21 17.05 -15.86
CA GLY A 481 3.99 16.52 -16.97
C GLY A 481 3.67 17.19 -18.31
N THR A 482 2.39 17.49 -18.58
CA THR A 482 1.96 18.21 -19.79
C THR A 482 2.47 19.65 -19.79
N ALA A 483 2.35 20.35 -18.65
CA ALA A 483 2.86 21.71 -18.50
C ALA A 483 4.38 21.76 -18.69
N THR A 484 5.10 20.79 -18.13
CA THR A 484 6.53 20.61 -18.29
C THR A 484 6.93 20.38 -19.76
N ALA A 485 6.21 19.50 -20.48
CA ALA A 485 6.45 19.27 -21.91
C ALA A 485 6.20 20.54 -22.73
N TRP A 486 5.16 21.30 -22.41
CA TRP A 486 4.86 22.57 -23.05
C TRP A 486 5.93 23.64 -22.81
N LEU A 487 6.43 23.75 -21.57
CA LEU A 487 7.52 24.67 -21.22
C LEU A 487 8.82 24.33 -21.95
N ALA A 488 9.19 23.06 -21.99
CA ALA A 488 10.32 22.56 -22.77
C ALA A 488 10.16 22.88 -24.27
N GLY A 489 8.96 22.63 -24.81
CA GLY A 489 8.57 22.99 -26.17
C GLY A 489 8.77 24.47 -26.49
N ARG A 490 8.34 25.34 -25.58
CA ARG A 490 8.45 26.81 -25.72
C ARG A 490 9.89 27.29 -25.72
N ALA A 491 10.75 26.71 -24.88
CA ALA A 491 12.16 27.06 -24.81
C ALA A 491 12.88 26.72 -26.13
N ALA A 492 12.65 25.52 -26.67
CA ALA A 492 13.33 25.06 -27.88
C ALA A 492 12.75 25.66 -29.19
N ALA A 493 11.44 26.00 -29.23
CA ALA A 493 10.80 26.75 -30.31
C ALA A 493 11.00 28.29 -30.20
N GLY A 494 12.02 28.72 -29.45
CA GLY A 494 12.47 30.12 -29.34
C GLY A 494 13.27 30.61 -30.56
N ARG A 495 13.84 31.82 -30.48
CA ARG A 495 14.46 32.59 -31.59
C ARG A 495 15.44 31.80 -32.46
N ASP A 496 16.15 30.87 -31.86
CA ASP A 496 17.14 30.02 -32.52
C ASP A 496 16.56 28.98 -33.52
N ALA A 497 15.27 28.62 -33.45
CA ALA A 497 14.67 27.68 -34.42
C ALA A 497 14.60 28.25 -35.84
N VAL A 498 14.52 29.59 -35.96
CA VAL A 498 14.59 30.32 -37.23
C VAL A 498 16.04 30.45 -37.72
N GLN A 499 17.02 30.49 -36.80
CA GLN A 499 18.45 30.49 -37.14
C GLN A 499 18.97 29.11 -37.54
N ALA A 500 18.43 28.01 -36.99
CA ALA A 500 18.87 26.65 -37.30
C ALA A 500 18.64 26.23 -38.77
N VAL A 501 17.74 26.89 -39.50
CA VAL A 501 17.55 26.69 -40.94
C VAL A 501 18.56 27.52 -41.75
N LYS A 502 19.13 28.58 -41.17
CA LYS A 502 20.16 29.43 -41.80
C LYS A 502 21.58 28.87 -41.67
N GLU A 503 21.85 27.99 -40.71
CA GLU A 503 23.21 27.47 -40.46
C GLU A 503 23.70 26.45 -41.51
N ASP A 504 22.84 25.93 -42.38
CA ASP A 504 23.19 24.96 -43.44
C ASP A 504 23.12 25.56 -44.87
N TRP A 505 23.03 26.89 -45.02
CA TRP A 505 23.15 27.57 -46.33
C TRP A 505 24.50 28.26 -46.50
#